data_AF-A0A7S1Z7Z2-F1
#
_entry.id   AF-A0A7S1Z7Z2-F1
#
_cell.length_a   1.000
_cell.length_b   1.000
_cell.length_c   1.000
_cell.angle_alpha   90.00
_cell.angle_beta   90.00
_cell.angle_gamma   90.00
#
_symmetry.space_group_name_H-M   'P 1'
#
loop_
_entity.id
_entity.type
_entity.pdbx_description
1 polymer ?
#
loop_
_entity_poly.entity_id
_entity_poly.type
_entity_poly.pdbx_seq_one_letter_code
_entity_poly.pdbx_strand_id
1 'polypeptide(L)'
;ANTEWALFVAADHLNSVVPELVPRMELARLNFRVAKINLAKGATLGANVNLNDCLTCLNQSGEKWKDYDFTLNLLNELMESEYSIGKFEMAFMHLQDVLENATSLDDKFTAYFYKMKTFAEDENRDYQKGIVVGLQICKMYGITIPNSPNRTDLMKENVKLEMKLRNQPLTVLSKLPRTDDSTVFRILNEVHHYATFEGNNDLAAL
;
A
#
# COMPACT_ATOMS: atom_id res chain seq x y z
N ALA A 1 -10.73 9.53 26.98
CA ALA A 1 -10.24 8.14 26.84
C ALA A 1 -11.24 7.06 27.32
N ASN A 2 -12.53 7.36 27.59
CA ASN A 2 -13.41 6.40 28.32
C ASN A 2 -14.66 5.92 27.54
N THR A 3 -14.69 6.07 26.21
CA THR A 3 -15.85 5.70 25.37
C THR A 3 -15.53 4.78 24.21
N GLU A 4 -14.26 4.44 23.96
CA GLU A 4 -13.88 3.56 22.84
C GLU A 4 -14.50 2.17 22.97
N TRP A 5 -14.53 1.60 24.18
CA TRP A 5 -15.11 0.29 24.43
C TRP A 5 -16.60 0.23 24.02
N ALA A 6 -17.34 1.34 24.14
CA ALA A 6 -18.74 1.40 23.74
C ALA A 6 -18.90 1.29 22.21
N LEU A 7 -17.91 1.75 21.43
CA LEU A 7 -17.92 1.58 19.97
C LEU A 7 -17.73 0.12 19.58
N PHE A 8 -16.86 -0.62 20.27
CA PHE A 8 -16.71 -2.06 20.05
C PHE A 8 -18.00 -2.81 20.34
N VAL A 9 -18.62 -2.53 21.50
CA VAL A 9 -19.90 -3.16 21.89
C VAL A 9 -21.00 -2.82 20.89
N ALA A 10 -21.10 -1.56 20.47
CA ALA A 10 -22.10 -1.13 19.49
C ALA A 10 -21.90 -1.80 18.13
N ALA A 11 -20.66 -1.87 17.63
CA ALA A 11 -20.34 -2.53 16.36
C ALA A 11 -20.71 -4.01 16.40
N ASP A 12 -20.30 -4.71 17.47
CA ASP A 12 -20.59 -6.13 17.68
C ASP A 12 -22.10 -6.40 17.72
N HIS A 13 -22.85 -5.64 18.54
CA HIS A 13 -24.29 -5.78 18.62
C HIS A 13 -24.97 -5.50 17.28
N LEU A 14 -24.63 -4.40 16.59
CA LEU A 14 -25.27 -4.05 15.33
C LEU A 14 -24.90 -5.00 14.17
N ASN A 15 -23.70 -5.58 14.17
CA ASN A 15 -23.31 -6.62 13.22
C ASN A 15 -24.12 -7.91 13.43
N SER A 16 -24.57 -8.20 14.66
CA SER A 16 -25.40 -9.36 14.97
C SER A 16 -26.88 -9.23 14.56
N VAL A 17 -27.33 -8.00 14.25
CA VAL A 17 -28.72 -7.71 13.85
C VAL A 17 -28.91 -7.94 12.35
N VAL A 18 -30.06 -8.51 11.98
CA VAL A 18 -30.43 -8.78 10.58
C VAL A 18 -30.28 -7.53 9.68
N PRO A 19 -29.79 -7.71 8.43
CA PRO A 19 -29.46 -6.61 7.51
C PRO A 19 -30.49 -5.49 7.40
N GLU A 20 -31.78 -5.83 7.40
CA GLU A 20 -32.90 -4.94 7.12
C GLU A 20 -33.19 -3.93 8.25
N LEU A 21 -32.69 -4.19 9.47
CA LEU A 21 -33.00 -3.38 10.65
C LEU A 21 -31.92 -2.34 11.00
N VAL A 22 -30.79 -2.33 10.29
CA VAL A 22 -29.70 -1.37 10.54
C VAL A 22 -29.25 -0.75 9.21
N PRO A 23 -29.08 0.59 9.14
CA PRO A 23 -28.51 1.23 7.97
C PRO A 23 -27.08 0.72 7.71
N ARG A 24 -26.90 0.03 6.58
CA ARG A 24 -25.65 -0.70 6.31
C ARG A 24 -24.46 0.23 6.10
N MET A 25 -24.64 1.37 5.45
CA MET A 25 -23.56 2.36 5.27
C MET A 25 -23.10 2.96 6.61
N GLU A 26 -24.01 3.22 7.54
CA GLU A 26 -23.66 3.75 8.87
C GLU A 26 -22.90 2.71 9.70
N LEU A 27 -23.34 1.45 9.63
CA LEU A 27 -22.65 0.34 10.27
C LEU A 27 -21.26 0.09 9.66
N ALA A 28 -21.12 0.23 8.33
CA ALA A 28 -19.82 0.18 7.67
C ALA A 28 -18.86 1.24 8.25
N ARG A 29 -19.31 2.50 8.37
CA ARG A 29 -18.50 3.57 8.96
C ARG A 29 -18.18 3.34 10.43
N LEU A 30 -19.10 2.74 11.21
CA LEU A 30 -18.84 2.35 12.59
C LEU A 30 -17.74 1.28 12.67
N ASN A 31 -17.86 0.21 11.89
CA ASN A 31 -16.86 -0.86 11.79
C ASN A 31 -15.50 -0.30 11.38
N PHE A 32 -15.45 0.62 10.41
CA PHE A 32 -14.22 1.28 10.01
C PHE A 32 -13.57 2.07 11.16
N ARG A 33 -14.35 2.81 11.96
CA ARG A 33 -13.83 3.52 13.14
C ARG A 33 -13.24 2.56 14.18
N VAL A 34 -13.92 1.44 14.44
CA VAL A 34 -13.43 0.40 15.36
C VAL A 34 -12.13 -0.22 14.83
N ALA A 35 -12.04 -0.49 13.52
CA ALA A 35 -10.82 -0.95 12.89
C ALA A 35 -9.66 0.03 13.08
N LYS A 36 -9.88 1.34 12.89
CA LYS A 36 -8.84 2.36 13.12
C LYS A 36 -8.37 2.39 14.58
N ILE A 37 -9.26 2.16 15.55
CA ILE A 37 -8.87 2.03 16.96
C ILE A 37 -8.01 0.78 17.19
N ASN A 38 -8.36 -0.35 16.58
CA ASN A 38 -7.54 -1.57 16.64
C ASN A 38 -6.15 -1.36 16.04
N LEU A 39 -6.04 -0.73 14.87
CA LEU A 39 -4.76 -0.40 14.24
C LEU A 39 -3.90 0.51 15.10
N ALA A 40 -4.51 1.55 15.70
CA ALA A 40 -3.80 2.44 16.63
C ALA A 40 -3.26 1.72 17.87
N LYS A 41 -3.83 0.57 18.22
CA LYS A 41 -3.39 -0.31 19.32
C LYS A 41 -2.47 -1.45 18.87
N GLY A 42 -2.12 -1.52 17.59
CA GLY A 42 -1.30 -2.61 17.02
C GLY A 42 -2.04 -3.95 16.89
N ALA A 43 -3.37 -3.97 17.02
CA ALA A 43 -4.18 -5.17 16.96
C ALA A 43 -4.61 -5.49 15.51
N THR A 44 -3.65 -5.81 14.63
CA THR A 44 -3.90 -5.99 13.18
C THR A 44 -4.94 -7.06 12.87
N LEU A 45 -4.94 -8.20 13.58
CA LEU A 45 -5.96 -9.23 13.40
C LEU A 45 -7.38 -8.73 13.74
N GLY A 46 -7.52 -8.01 14.86
CA GLY A 46 -8.80 -7.42 15.26
C GLY A 46 -9.26 -6.34 14.29
N ALA A 47 -8.32 -5.51 13.81
CA ALA A 47 -8.61 -4.52 12.77
C ALA A 47 -9.12 -5.19 11.50
N ASN A 48 -8.48 -6.28 11.05
CA ASN A 48 -8.88 -7.00 9.84
C ASN A 48 -10.32 -7.52 9.91
N VAL A 49 -10.74 -8.02 11.07
CA VAL A 49 -12.13 -8.46 11.30
C VAL A 49 -13.09 -7.29 11.08
N ASN A 50 -12.87 -6.16 11.76
CA ASN A 50 -13.75 -5.01 11.61
C ASN A 50 -13.69 -4.37 10.22
N LEU A 51 -12.56 -4.44 9.52
CA LEU A 51 -12.44 -4.00 8.13
C LEU A 51 -13.27 -4.88 7.19
N ASN A 52 -13.27 -6.20 7.40
CA ASN A 52 -14.09 -7.14 6.64
C ASN A 52 -15.60 -6.94 6.92
N ASP A 53 -15.98 -6.69 8.18
CA ASP A 53 -17.36 -6.33 8.53
C ASP A 53 -17.78 -5.02 7.85
N CYS A 54 -16.88 -4.03 7.82
CA CYS A 54 -17.08 -2.78 7.11
C CYS A 54 -17.32 -3.01 5.61
N LEU A 55 -16.48 -3.79 4.94
CA LEU A 55 -16.64 -4.10 3.51
C LEU A 55 -17.93 -4.86 3.23
N THR A 56 -18.29 -5.82 4.09
CA THR A 56 -19.55 -6.57 3.99
C THR A 56 -20.74 -5.62 4.06
N CYS A 57 -20.77 -4.73 5.05
CA CYS A 57 -21.83 -3.73 5.19
C CYS A 57 -21.85 -2.74 4.02
N LEU A 58 -20.69 -2.30 3.52
CA LEU A 58 -20.59 -1.42 2.36
C LEU A 58 -21.17 -2.09 1.11
N ASN A 59 -20.84 -3.35 0.85
CA ASN A 59 -21.39 -4.10 -0.28
C ASN A 59 -22.93 -4.23 -0.15
N GLN A 60 -23.43 -4.57 1.04
CA GLN A 60 -24.87 -4.70 1.31
C GLN A 60 -25.64 -3.38 1.17
N SER A 61 -24.99 -2.23 1.42
CA SER A 61 -25.62 -0.92 1.20
C SER A 61 -25.87 -0.61 -0.28
N GLY A 62 -25.14 -1.25 -1.21
CA GLY A 62 -25.18 -0.91 -2.63
C GLY A 62 -24.57 0.46 -2.94
N GLU A 63 -23.74 1.00 -2.04
CA GLU A 63 -23.12 2.32 -2.16
C GLU A 63 -21.60 2.29 -2.34
N LYS A 64 -21.02 1.11 -2.58
CA LYS A 64 -19.59 0.97 -2.87
C LYS A 64 -19.19 1.90 -4.03
N TRP A 65 -18.08 2.62 -3.86
CA TRP A 65 -17.58 3.64 -4.79
C TRP A 65 -18.47 4.88 -5.00
N LYS A 66 -19.63 5.01 -4.32
CA LYS A 66 -20.37 6.30 -4.28
C LYS A 66 -19.65 7.33 -3.44
N ASP A 67 -19.18 6.91 -2.26
CA ASP A 67 -18.20 7.65 -1.47
C ASP A 67 -16.82 7.11 -1.84
N TYR A 68 -16.19 7.79 -2.80
CA TYR A 68 -14.91 7.40 -3.39
C TYR A 68 -13.81 7.29 -2.33
N ASP A 69 -13.61 8.36 -1.55
CA ASP A 69 -12.55 8.44 -0.56
C ASP A 69 -12.72 7.38 0.53
N PHE A 70 -13.96 7.14 0.98
CA PHE A 70 -14.24 6.10 1.96
C PHE A 70 -13.93 4.70 1.43
N THR A 71 -14.35 4.39 0.20
CA THR A 71 -14.14 3.07 -0.40
C THR A 71 -12.65 2.81 -0.65
N LEU A 72 -11.95 3.81 -1.20
CA LEU A 72 -10.51 3.73 -1.45
C LEU A 72 -9.73 3.52 -0.16
N ASN A 73 -10.05 4.30 0.89
CA ASN A 73 -9.39 4.18 2.19
C ASN A 73 -9.64 2.81 2.83
N LEU A 74 -10.89 2.34 2.82
CA LEU A 74 -11.24 1.01 3.32
C LEU A 74 -10.45 -0.11 2.62
N LEU A 75 -10.41 -0.10 1.28
CA LEU A 75 -9.71 -1.13 0.52
C LEU A 75 -8.19 -1.05 0.73
N ASN A 76 -7.62 0.15 0.84
CA ASN A 76 -6.20 0.32 1.16
C ASN A 76 -5.82 -0.29 2.52
N GLU A 77 -6.61 0.00 3.57
CA GLU A 77 -6.40 -0.55 4.91
C GLU A 77 -6.63 -2.07 4.95
N LEU A 78 -7.59 -2.59 4.18
CA LEU A 78 -7.80 -4.03 4.03
C LEU A 78 -6.59 -4.71 3.41
N MET A 79 -6.10 -4.22 2.26
CA MET A 79 -4.95 -4.80 1.57
C MET A 79 -3.73 -4.85 2.49
N GLU A 80 -3.42 -3.74 3.17
CA GLU A 80 -2.30 -3.67 4.10
C GLU A 80 -2.47 -4.63 5.28
N SER A 81 -3.66 -4.65 5.88
CA SER A 81 -3.96 -5.53 7.01
C SER A 81 -3.90 -7.01 6.63
N GLU A 82 -4.45 -7.39 5.48
CA GLU A 82 -4.50 -8.77 4.98
C GLU A 82 -3.13 -9.28 4.59
N TYR A 83 -2.38 -8.45 3.87
CA TYR A 83 -0.99 -8.74 3.55
C TYR A 83 -0.18 -8.99 4.83
N SER A 84 -0.31 -8.12 5.83
CA SER A 84 0.44 -8.21 7.10
C SER A 84 0.13 -9.48 7.91
N ILE A 85 -1.03 -10.09 7.70
CA ILE A 85 -1.44 -11.33 8.37
C ILE A 85 -1.36 -12.56 7.44
N GLY A 86 -0.72 -12.42 6.26
CA GLY A 86 -0.48 -13.51 5.31
C GLY A 86 -1.68 -13.91 4.44
N LYS A 87 -2.75 -13.11 4.39
CA LYS A 87 -3.92 -13.34 3.52
C LYS A 87 -3.71 -12.75 2.12
N PHE A 88 -2.68 -13.23 1.42
CA PHE A 88 -2.26 -12.66 0.14
C PHE A 88 -3.34 -12.70 -0.96
N GLU A 89 -4.11 -13.78 -1.04
CA GLU A 89 -5.18 -13.93 -2.03
C GLU A 89 -6.29 -12.90 -1.84
N MET A 90 -6.68 -12.64 -0.58
CA MET A 90 -7.68 -11.62 -0.26
C MET A 90 -7.18 -10.22 -0.61
N ALA A 91 -5.92 -9.91 -0.24
CA ALA A 91 -5.29 -8.66 -0.60
C ALA A 91 -5.23 -8.48 -2.12
N PHE A 92 -5.01 -9.58 -2.86
CA PHE A 92 -5.01 -9.57 -4.33
C PHE A 92 -6.39 -9.30 -4.92
N MET A 93 -7.47 -9.80 -4.32
CA MET A 93 -8.83 -9.47 -4.78
C MET A 93 -9.13 -7.98 -4.57
N HIS A 94 -8.78 -7.43 -3.41
CA HIS A 94 -9.02 -6.01 -3.09
C HIS A 94 -8.17 -5.06 -3.91
N LEU A 95 -6.93 -5.44 -4.26
CA LEU A 95 -6.10 -4.60 -5.13
C LEU A 95 -6.65 -4.53 -6.56
N GLN A 96 -7.25 -5.60 -7.10
CA GLN A 96 -7.86 -5.53 -8.43
C GLN A 96 -9.02 -4.53 -8.46
N ASP A 97 -9.87 -4.56 -7.43
CA ASP A 97 -10.99 -3.62 -7.29
C ASP A 97 -10.51 -2.16 -7.28
N VAL A 98 -9.44 -1.86 -6.53
CA VAL A 98 -8.82 -0.52 -6.54
C VAL A 98 -8.24 -0.18 -7.92
N LEU A 99 -7.52 -1.10 -8.56
CA LEU A 99 -6.93 -0.86 -9.88
C LEU A 99 -7.98 -0.59 -10.97
N GLU A 100 -9.16 -1.21 -10.86
CA GLU A 100 -10.28 -1.04 -11.79
C GLU A 100 -11.03 0.28 -11.57
N ASN A 101 -11.25 0.69 -10.31
CA ASN A 101 -12.16 1.80 -9.98
C ASN A 101 -11.47 3.11 -9.59
N ALA A 102 -10.24 3.08 -9.08
CA ALA A 102 -9.53 4.31 -8.69
C ALA A 102 -9.20 5.16 -9.93
N THR A 103 -9.22 6.49 -9.74
CA THR A 103 -9.19 7.45 -10.86
C THR A 103 -7.78 7.95 -11.20
N SER A 104 -6.90 8.07 -10.21
CA SER A 104 -5.54 8.58 -10.38
C SER A 104 -4.47 7.49 -10.19
N LEU A 105 -3.26 7.76 -10.68
CA LEU A 105 -2.11 6.89 -10.45
C LEU A 105 -1.73 6.84 -8.96
N ASP A 106 -1.85 7.98 -8.27
CA ASP A 106 -1.54 8.09 -6.84
C ASP A 106 -2.53 7.28 -6.00
N ASP A 107 -3.82 7.32 -6.33
CA ASP A 107 -4.85 6.50 -5.65
C ASP A 107 -4.60 5.00 -5.84
N LYS A 108 -4.08 4.62 -7.02
CA LYS A 108 -3.72 3.22 -7.34
C LYS A 108 -2.41 2.78 -6.71
N PHE A 109 -1.65 3.68 -6.09
CA PHE A 109 -0.32 3.36 -5.61
C PHE A 109 -0.33 2.18 -4.64
N THR A 110 -1.16 2.24 -3.59
CA THR A 110 -1.22 1.19 -2.57
C THR A 110 -1.51 -0.18 -3.21
N ALA A 111 -2.43 -0.23 -4.17
CA ALA A 111 -2.75 -1.45 -4.90
C ALA A 111 -1.57 -1.97 -5.74
N TYR A 112 -0.85 -1.08 -6.45
CA TYR A 112 0.36 -1.46 -7.16
C TYR A 112 1.49 -1.92 -6.23
N PHE A 113 1.66 -1.24 -5.11
CA PHE A 113 2.66 -1.55 -4.10
C PHE A 113 2.43 -2.93 -3.51
N TYR A 114 1.20 -3.23 -3.06
CA TYR A 114 0.88 -4.56 -2.55
C TYR A 114 0.85 -5.62 -3.64
N LYS A 115 0.56 -5.28 -4.90
CA LYS A 115 0.70 -6.22 -6.02
C LYS A 115 2.16 -6.66 -6.20
N MET A 116 3.10 -5.72 -6.14
CA MET A 116 4.53 -6.00 -6.17
C MET A 116 4.93 -6.90 -4.99
N LYS A 117 4.53 -6.52 -3.76
CA LYS A 117 4.87 -7.28 -2.55
C LYS A 117 4.29 -8.68 -2.53
N THR A 118 3.03 -8.85 -2.92
CA THR A 118 2.38 -10.16 -2.98
C THR A 118 3.08 -11.08 -3.98
N PHE A 119 3.52 -10.60 -5.15
CA PHE A 119 4.27 -11.46 -6.06
C PHE A 119 5.64 -11.89 -5.52
N ALA A 120 6.29 -11.04 -4.72
CA ALA A 120 7.61 -11.31 -4.17
C ALA A 120 7.58 -12.17 -2.90
N GLU A 121 6.53 -12.04 -2.09
CA GLU A 121 6.47 -12.56 -0.73
C GLU A 121 5.34 -13.58 -0.50
N ASP A 122 4.61 -13.96 -1.55
CA ASP A 122 3.71 -15.12 -1.52
C ASP A 122 4.46 -16.44 -1.30
N GLU A 123 3.73 -17.56 -1.29
CA GLU A 123 4.29 -18.90 -1.06
C GLU A 123 5.39 -19.29 -2.06
N ASN A 124 5.39 -18.71 -3.27
CA ASN A 124 6.37 -19.02 -4.31
C ASN A 124 7.65 -18.17 -4.22
N ARG A 125 7.59 -17.04 -3.49
CA ARG A 125 8.71 -16.10 -3.29
C ARG A 125 9.41 -15.70 -4.58
N ASP A 126 8.65 -15.23 -5.57
CA ASP A 126 9.17 -14.81 -6.87
C ASP A 126 9.66 -13.34 -6.80
N TYR A 127 10.81 -13.15 -6.17
CA TYR A 127 11.41 -11.82 -6.00
C TYR A 127 11.74 -11.17 -7.35
N GLN A 128 12.09 -11.96 -8.37
CA GLN A 128 12.33 -11.45 -9.72
C GLN A 128 11.07 -10.82 -10.33
N LYS A 129 9.91 -11.43 -10.14
CA LYS A 129 8.63 -10.84 -10.55
C LYS A 129 8.31 -9.59 -9.73
N GLY A 130 8.61 -9.60 -8.43
CA GLY A 130 8.57 -8.41 -7.57
C GLY A 130 9.36 -7.24 -8.15
N ILE A 131 10.63 -7.48 -8.50
CA ILE A 131 11.52 -6.49 -9.13
C ILE A 131 10.91 -5.95 -10.41
N VAL A 132 10.47 -6.83 -11.33
CA VAL A 132 9.90 -6.42 -12.62
C VAL A 132 8.68 -5.52 -12.42
N VAL A 133 7.80 -5.85 -11.48
CA VAL A 133 6.63 -5.03 -11.16
C VAL A 133 7.05 -3.70 -10.53
N GLY A 134 7.97 -3.69 -9.57
CA GLY A 134 8.49 -2.47 -8.96
C GLY A 134 9.08 -1.49 -9.98
N LEU A 135 9.89 -2.00 -10.93
CA LEU A 135 10.45 -1.20 -12.02
C LEU A 135 9.40 -0.67 -12.99
N GLN A 136 8.33 -1.45 -13.24
CA GLN A 136 7.18 -0.97 -14.01
C GLN A 136 6.47 0.18 -13.31
N ILE A 137 6.29 0.10 -11.99
CA ILE A 137 5.67 1.18 -11.22
C ILE A 137 6.56 2.43 -11.26
N CYS A 138 7.88 2.31 -11.03
CA CYS A 138 8.81 3.43 -11.18
C CYS A 138 8.67 4.12 -12.54
N LYS A 139 8.52 3.33 -13.62
CA LYS A 139 8.29 3.86 -14.97
C LYS A 139 6.99 4.65 -15.10
N MET A 140 5.91 4.22 -14.43
CA MET A 140 4.64 4.97 -14.38
C MET A 140 4.81 6.34 -13.72
N TYR A 141 5.69 6.44 -12.72
CA TYR A 141 6.10 7.69 -12.08
C TYR A 141 7.20 8.47 -12.84
N GLY A 142 7.52 8.07 -14.07
CA GLY A 142 8.49 8.75 -14.93
C GLY A 142 9.96 8.39 -14.65
N ILE A 143 10.22 7.40 -13.79
CA ILE A 143 11.57 6.96 -13.43
C ILE A 143 11.89 5.66 -14.15
N THR A 144 12.80 5.74 -15.11
CA THR A 144 13.19 4.58 -15.92
C THR A 144 14.49 4.00 -15.37
N ILE A 145 14.40 2.81 -14.78
CA ILE A 145 15.54 2.02 -14.33
C ILE A 145 15.58 0.74 -15.19
N PRO A 146 16.73 0.34 -15.74
CA PRO A 146 16.85 -0.90 -16.48
C PRO A 146 16.54 -2.12 -15.61
N ASN A 147 15.92 -3.17 -16.18
CA ASN A 147 15.67 -4.43 -15.46
C ASN A 147 16.95 -5.17 -15.02
N SER A 148 18.06 -4.92 -15.69
CA SER A 148 19.38 -5.43 -15.34
C SER A 148 20.38 -4.29 -15.54
N PRO A 149 20.50 -3.38 -14.57
CA PRO A 149 21.48 -2.32 -14.62
C PRO A 149 22.86 -2.96 -14.58
N ASN A 150 23.76 -2.49 -15.43
CA ASN A 150 25.15 -2.91 -15.38
C ASN A 150 26.02 -1.79 -14.79
N ARG A 151 27.28 -2.10 -14.46
CA ARG A 151 28.25 -1.13 -13.94
C ARG A 151 28.38 0.16 -14.77
N THR A 152 28.18 0.08 -16.08
CA THR A 152 28.25 1.24 -16.96
C THR A 152 27.07 2.19 -16.73
N ASP A 153 25.88 1.65 -16.47
CA ASP A 153 24.69 2.44 -16.16
C ASP A 153 24.84 3.15 -14.81
N LEU A 154 25.34 2.43 -13.79
CA LEU A 154 25.70 3.01 -12.49
C LEU A 154 26.73 4.14 -12.63
N MET A 155 27.79 3.91 -13.41
CA MET A 155 28.85 4.89 -13.61
C MET A 155 28.33 6.15 -14.33
N LYS A 156 27.42 6.00 -15.30
CA LYS A 156 26.76 7.13 -15.97
C LYS A 156 25.94 7.97 -14.99
N GLU A 157 25.15 7.33 -14.13
CA GLU A 157 24.33 8.06 -13.15
C GLU A 157 25.20 8.73 -12.07
N ASN A 158 26.27 8.07 -11.60
CA ASN A 158 27.24 8.68 -10.69
C ASN A 158 27.92 9.91 -11.31
N VAL A 159 28.36 9.83 -12.57
CA VAL A 159 28.94 10.98 -13.27
C VAL A 159 27.93 12.13 -13.41
N LYS A 160 26.66 11.84 -13.72
CA LYS A 160 25.59 12.86 -13.77
C LYS A 160 25.37 13.50 -12.40
N LEU A 161 25.36 12.71 -11.33
CA LEU A 161 25.23 13.19 -9.96
C LEU A 161 26.40 14.10 -9.58
N GLU A 162 27.64 13.65 -9.81
CA GLU A 162 28.84 14.45 -9.58
C GLU A 162 28.81 15.76 -10.36
N MET A 163 28.38 15.75 -11.63
CA MET A 163 28.26 16.97 -12.43
C MET A 163 27.22 17.94 -11.88
N LYS A 164 26.07 17.44 -11.39
CA LYS A 164 25.03 18.27 -10.77
C LYS A 164 25.47 18.87 -9.43
N LEU A 165 26.27 18.12 -8.67
CA LEU A 165 26.81 18.55 -7.37
C LEU A 165 28.10 19.37 -7.50
N ARG A 166 28.78 19.31 -8.65
CA ARG A 166 30.05 20.00 -8.88
C ARG A 166 29.90 21.50 -8.61
N ASN A 167 30.81 22.03 -7.78
CA ASN A 167 30.83 23.43 -7.36
C ASN A 167 29.59 23.90 -6.59
N GLN A 168 28.72 22.99 -6.14
CA GLN A 168 27.64 23.35 -5.22
C GLN A 168 28.13 23.23 -3.78
N PRO A 169 27.92 24.26 -2.94
CA PRO A 169 28.23 24.14 -1.52
C PRO A 169 27.29 23.12 -0.88
N LEU A 170 27.77 22.38 0.13
CA LEU A 170 26.98 21.38 0.86
C LEU A 170 25.66 21.95 1.42
N THR A 171 25.61 23.26 1.67
CA THR A 171 24.39 23.99 2.06
C THR A 171 23.26 23.97 1.03
N VAL A 172 23.52 23.52 -0.21
CA VAL A 172 22.44 23.28 -1.19
C VAL A 172 21.68 22.00 -0.85
N LEU A 173 22.31 21.00 -0.22
CA LEU A 173 21.64 19.77 0.17
C LEU A 173 20.52 20.03 1.19
N SER A 174 20.70 20.99 2.10
CA SER A 174 19.66 21.39 3.04
C SER A 174 18.51 22.19 2.42
N LYS A 175 18.67 22.63 1.17
CA LYS A 175 17.63 23.31 0.36
C LYS A 175 16.95 22.39 -0.63
N LEU A 176 17.42 21.15 -0.76
CA LEU A 176 16.71 20.16 -1.57
C LEU A 176 15.29 20.02 -1.01
N PRO A 177 14.28 19.89 -1.89
CA PRO A 177 12.93 19.63 -1.44
C PRO A 177 12.97 18.43 -0.52
N ARG A 178 12.32 18.56 0.64
CA ARG A 178 12.16 17.43 1.54
C ARG A 178 11.45 16.35 0.73
N THR A 179 12.08 15.19 0.63
CA THR A 179 11.47 14.01 0.05
C THR A 179 10.40 13.54 1.04
N ASP A 180 9.26 14.24 1.09
CA ASP A 180 8.13 13.80 1.89
C ASP A 180 7.64 12.49 1.28
N ASP A 181 7.97 11.39 1.96
CA ASP A 181 7.50 10.01 1.77
C ASP A 181 7.14 9.67 0.32
N SER A 182 8.08 9.92 -0.60
CA SER A 182 7.80 9.76 -2.01
C SER A 182 7.57 8.28 -2.30
N THR A 183 6.37 8.01 -2.78
CA THR A 183 5.89 6.77 -3.37
C THR A 183 6.97 5.96 -4.08
N VAL A 184 7.80 6.65 -4.86
CA VAL A 184 8.93 6.09 -5.59
C VAL A 184 9.98 5.47 -4.67
N PHE A 185 10.41 6.17 -3.62
CA PHE A 185 11.45 5.66 -2.71
C PHE A 185 10.97 4.42 -1.96
N ARG A 186 9.68 4.35 -1.62
CA ARG A 186 9.08 3.14 -1.05
C ARG A 186 9.21 1.95 -2.00
N ILE A 187 8.94 2.15 -3.29
CA ILE A 187 9.10 1.11 -4.32
C ILE A 187 10.58 0.73 -4.47
N LEU A 188 11.47 1.71 -4.58
CA LEU A 188 12.91 1.46 -4.74
C LEU A 188 13.49 0.67 -3.56
N ASN A 189 13.05 0.96 -2.33
CA ASN A 189 13.49 0.23 -1.15
C ASN A 189 13.10 -1.25 -1.21
N GLU A 190 11.88 -1.57 -1.66
CA GLU A 190 11.45 -2.96 -1.85
C GLU A 190 12.16 -3.63 -3.03
N VAL A 191 12.37 -2.93 -4.15
CA VAL A 191 13.15 -3.45 -5.29
C VAL A 191 14.58 -3.77 -4.86
N HIS A 192 15.22 -2.91 -4.07
CA HIS A 192 16.54 -3.16 -3.48
C HIS A 192 16.54 -4.40 -2.58
N HIS A 193 15.52 -4.52 -1.73
CA HIS A 193 15.34 -5.68 -0.85
C HIS A 193 15.24 -6.99 -1.63
N TYR A 194 14.40 -7.03 -2.66
CA TYR A 194 14.23 -8.20 -3.53
C TYR A 194 15.47 -8.49 -4.37
N ALA A 195 16.16 -7.47 -4.88
CA ALA A 195 17.41 -7.63 -5.60
C ALA A 195 18.51 -8.27 -4.75
N THR A 196 18.54 -7.95 -3.45
CA THR A 196 19.46 -8.54 -2.48
C THR A 196 19.18 -10.03 -2.29
N PHE A 197 17.91 -10.44 -2.22
CA PHE A 197 17.54 -11.86 -2.10
C PHE A 197 17.81 -12.67 -3.37
N GLU A 198 17.66 -12.08 -4.54
CA GLU A 198 18.01 -12.70 -5.83
C GLU A 198 19.53 -12.76 -6.07
N GLY A 199 20.34 -12.12 -5.23
CA GLY A 199 21.80 -12.02 -5.42
C GLY A 199 22.20 -11.10 -6.59
N ASN A 200 21.28 -10.24 -7.04
CA ASN A 200 21.53 -9.25 -8.09
C ASN A 200 22.21 -8.00 -7.50
N ASN A 201 23.52 -8.12 -7.25
CA ASN A 201 24.32 -7.08 -6.59
C ASN A 201 24.35 -5.75 -7.35
N ASP A 202 24.24 -5.75 -8.68
CA ASP A 202 24.27 -4.53 -9.47
C ASP A 202 22.96 -3.74 -9.34
N LEU A 203 21.81 -4.43 -9.27
CA LEU A 203 20.51 -3.80 -8.99
C LEU A 203 20.36 -3.42 -7.52
N ALA A 204 20.93 -4.20 -6.59
CA ALA A 204 20.96 -3.85 -5.17
C ALA A 204 21.89 -2.66 -4.86
N ALA A 205 22.82 -2.32 -5.75
CA ALA A 205 23.72 -1.18 -5.57
C ALA A 205 23.13 0.18 -6.07
N LEU A 206 21.94 0.17 -6.67
CA LEU A 206 21.18 1.37 -7.02
C LEU A 206 20.51 1.99 -5.79
#